data_AF-A0A8H7CLZ9-F1
#
_entry.id   AF-A0A8H7CLZ9-F1
#
_cell.length_a   1.000
_cell.length_b   1.000
_cell.length_c   1.000
_cell.angle_alpha   90.00
_cell.angle_beta   90.00
_cell.angle_gamma   90.00
#
_symmetry.space_group_name_H-M   'P 1'
#
loop_
_entity.id
_entity.type
_entity.pdbx_description
1 polymer ?
#
loop_
_entity_poly.entity_id
_entity_poly.type
_entity_poly.pdbx_seq_one_letter_code
_entity_poly.pdbx_strand_id
1 'polypeptide(L)'
;MQITMAASISQSHARYHELDMNAPRLVARIKEVRRHLDAAANRKQLMKLENDLAQQGPFSTRKQALADAIEKLKHQIASESSQRQLETMLAELESQQSREATELASFRGVLALGRAQTLLPEILSEIFLHCQVPSPQDFNWDPLSVEMQTNLNVLRVCSTWRTAALSTPTLWCELHYADTGTLPVEFYHAWLRRAAAVPLDLNIWPYLGYGEDSYWTGAVDILHTHCRALGTLSLRLPVEDSGPPVPTLFPPPYQPTNLRNLTVYSYDECIHNTLSNIPWSQLLRLEFRDQYDTRFISPSQLAGIISQTVHLTHLVANLGPDPAFGPSLARVLPLPQLRTLDISWIDNETQFDGIVPHSFIDLFDKLLVPALKSLTMATSRDAHAFVLPALTSLAARSEFLLKSLHIRMWTANHISSVVFPMDTVVGFLRDVPTLSSLHWSSSGLKLSGLVEALTYVAADHPLLPNLVDISLEFDGYDGLLPAFADMVTSRRASNTQPSTAASLRHFHLKAAVPYATHSVSDAGRGRGRGRIFTGNNSRGPTVPHQIKTANEEAFARLEKLLTIADTNTPLRGSLDFQHFDQKLVLAEQEPAVQENFIQLAQVDGENFLHCNDELAWHWVDWPTLYSRQKAEGLHL
;
A
#
# COMPACT_ATOMS: atom_id res chain seq x y z
N MET A 1 1.16 14.97 -25.03
CA MET A 1 1.14 14.23 -26.31
C MET A 1 2.26 13.19 -26.38
N GLN A 2 3.54 13.56 -26.27
CA GLN A 2 4.66 12.58 -26.26
C GLN A 2 4.63 11.61 -25.05
N ILE A 3 4.29 12.10 -23.85
CA ILE A 3 4.14 11.25 -22.63
C ILE A 3 2.96 10.27 -22.77
N THR A 4 1.83 10.74 -23.32
CA THR A 4 0.65 9.91 -23.61
C THR A 4 0.97 8.81 -24.63
N MET A 5 1.84 9.12 -25.59
CA MET A 5 2.31 8.19 -26.61
C MET A 5 3.28 7.16 -26.03
N ALA A 6 4.18 7.55 -25.13
CA ALA A 6 5.08 6.64 -24.41
C ALA A 6 4.32 5.68 -23.48
N ALA A 7 3.31 6.17 -22.75
CA ALA A 7 2.45 5.34 -21.90
C ALA A 7 1.63 4.33 -22.73
N SER A 8 1.12 4.74 -23.89
CA SER A 8 0.43 3.85 -24.84
C SER A 8 1.37 2.81 -25.44
N ILE A 9 2.62 3.17 -25.76
CA ILE A 9 3.62 2.22 -26.27
C ILE A 9 4.01 1.20 -25.19
N SER A 10 4.17 1.63 -23.94
CA SER A 10 4.49 0.74 -22.82
C SER A 10 3.36 -0.26 -22.52
N GLN A 11 2.10 0.20 -22.47
CA GLN A 11 0.93 -0.69 -22.34
C GLN A 11 0.80 -1.68 -23.51
N SER A 12 1.03 -1.22 -24.75
CA SER A 12 1.01 -2.09 -25.92
C SER A 12 2.17 -3.10 -25.91
N HIS A 13 3.35 -2.73 -25.40
CA HIS A 13 4.49 -3.64 -25.29
C HIS A 13 4.31 -4.70 -24.20
N ALA A 14 3.68 -4.35 -23.06
CA ALA A 14 3.30 -5.30 -22.02
C ALA A 14 2.27 -6.31 -22.53
N ARG A 15 1.23 -5.84 -23.25
CA ARG A 15 0.25 -6.71 -23.92
C ARG A 15 0.90 -7.61 -24.98
N TYR A 16 1.85 -7.07 -25.75
CA TYR A 16 2.59 -7.86 -26.75
C TYR A 16 3.41 -8.99 -26.11
N HIS A 17 4.09 -8.72 -25.00
CA HIS A 17 4.90 -9.71 -24.30
C HIS A 17 4.05 -10.81 -23.64
N GLU A 18 2.85 -10.47 -23.18
CA GLU A 18 1.85 -11.42 -22.66
C GLU A 18 1.25 -12.28 -23.78
N LEU A 19 1.00 -11.70 -24.96
CA LEU A 19 0.49 -12.42 -26.13
C LEU A 19 1.54 -13.35 -26.77
N ASP A 20 2.79 -12.92 -26.89
CA ASP A 20 3.88 -13.71 -27.47
C ASP A 20 4.24 -14.93 -26.59
N MET A 21 4.22 -14.76 -25.27
CA MET A 21 4.41 -15.85 -24.30
C MET A 21 3.24 -16.85 -24.28
N ASN A 22 2.02 -16.40 -24.60
CA ASN A 22 0.82 -17.23 -24.55
C ASN A 22 0.44 -17.85 -25.89
N ALA A 23 0.89 -17.33 -27.02
CA ALA A 23 0.56 -17.85 -28.35
C ALA A 23 0.98 -19.33 -28.54
N PRO A 24 2.19 -19.78 -28.15
CA PRO A 24 2.57 -21.19 -28.22
C PRO A 24 1.72 -22.08 -27.31
N ARG A 25 1.34 -21.57 -26.12
CA ARG A 25 0.50 -22.26 -25.15
C ARG A 25 -0.94 -22.41 -25.66
N LEU A 26 -1.48 -21.37 -26.30
CA LEU A 26 -2.81 -21.38 -26.90
C LEU A 26 -2.87 -22.37 -28.09
N VAL A 27 -1.86 -22.35 -28.96
CA VAL A 27 -1.75 -23.31 -30.07
C VAL A 27 -1.59 -24.75 -29.56
N ALA A 28 -0.81 -24.97 -28.51
CA ALA A 28 -0.68 -26.28 -27.87
C ALA A 28 -2.02 -26.73 -27.25
N ARG A 29 -2.74 -25.83 -26.56
CA ARG A 29 -4.03 -26.10 -25.93
C ARG A 29 -5.15 -26.36 -26.95
N ILE A 30 -5.13 -25.68 -28.10
CA ILE A 30 -6.02 -25.97 -29.24
C ILE A 30 -5.72 -27.36 -29.83
N LYS A 31 -4.45 -27.73 -30.00
CA LYS A 31 -4.06 -29.08 -30.45
C LYS A 31 -4.42 -30.17 -29.44
N GLU A 32 -4.26 -29.89 -28.15
CA GLU A 32 -4.60 -30.75 -27.02
C GLU A 32 -6.12 -30.98 -26.94
N VAL A 33 -6.92 -29.91 -27.01
CA VAL A 33 -8.39 -29.98 -27.05
C VAL A 33 -8.87 -30.75 -28.28
N ARG A 34 -8.24 -30.56 -29.44
CA ARG A 34 -8.55 -31.34 -30.65
C ARG A 34 -8.27 -32.83 -30.44
N ARG A 35 -7.12 -33.19 -29.84
CA ARG A 35 -6.80 -34.57 -29.44
C ARG A 35 -7.77 -35.18 -28.43
N HIS A 36 -8.16 -34.42 -27.40
CA HIS A 36 -9.11 -34.90 -26.39
C HIS A 36 -10.52 -35.02 -26.93
N LEU A 37 -10.95 -34.16 -27.86
CA LEU A 37 -12.22 -34.30 -28.54
C LEU A 37 -12.25 -35.53 -29.47
N ASP A 38 -11.18 -35.78 -30.21
CA ASP A 38 -11.03 -36.99 -31.04
C ASP A 38 -11.03 -38.28 -30.19
N ALA A 39 -10.48 -38.21 -28.97
CA ALA A 39 -10.42 -39.33 -28.02
C ALA A 39 -11.71 -39.52 -27.19
N ALA A 40 -12.38 -38.43 -26.79
CA ALA A 40 -13.56 -38.46 -25.92
C ALA A 40 -14.87 -38.73 -26.67
N ALA A 41 -14.98 -38.30 -27.92
CA ALA A 41 -16.13 -38.61 -28.78
C ALA A 41 -16.30 -40.12 -28.99
N ASN A 42 -15.20 -40.89 -28.98
CA ASN A 42 -15.23 -42.33 -29.20
C ASN A 42 -15.43 -43.18 -27.94
N ARG A 43 -15.10 -42.70 -26.72
CA ARG A 43 -15.01 -43.60 -25.54
C ARG A 43 -16.27 -43.66 -24.67
N LYS A 44 -16.98 -42.53 -24.50
CA LYS A 44 -18.21 -42.48 -23.67
C LYS A 44 -19.44 -43.05 -24.39
N GLN A 45 -19.51 -42.91 -25.72
CA GLN A 45 -20.59 -43.48 -26.53
C GLN A 45 -20.42 -44.98 -26.77
N LEU A 46 -19.17 -45.47 -26.88
CA LEU A 46 -18.89 -46.91 -26.99
C LEU A 46 -19.28 -47.67 -25.71
N MET A 47 -18.96 -47.15 -24.52
CA MET A 47 -19.37 -47.76 -23.25
C MET A 47 -20.89 -47.80 -23.05
N LYS A 48 -21.62 -46.80 -23.55
CA LYS A 48 -23.09 -46.78 -23.49
C LYS A 48 -23.69 -47.78 -24.48
N LEU A 49 -23.17 -47.85 -25.70
CA LEU A 49 -23.55 -48.87 -26.70
C LEU A 49 -23.24 -50.29 -26.23
N GLU A 50 -22.10 -50.52 -25.58
CA GLU A 50 -21.73 -51.83 -25.02
C GLU A 50 -22.69 -52.25 -23.89
N ASN A 51 -23.08 -51.32 -23.01
CA ASN A 51 -24.08 -51.59 -21.96
C ASN A 51 -25.49 -51.83 -22.51
N ASP A 52 -25.91 -51.06 -23.52
CA ASP A 52 -27.23 -51.21 -24.14
C ASP A 52 -27.31 -52.49 -25.01
N LEU A 53 -26.21 -52.88 -25.68
CA LEU A 53 -26.14 -54.16 -26.39
C LEU A 53 -26.19 -55.35 -25.43
N ALA A 54 -25.62 -55.24 -24.23
CA ALA A 54 -25.60 -56.33 -23.24
C ALA A 54 -27.01 -56.73 -22.75
N GLN A 55 -28.02 -55.85 -22.86
CA GLN A 55 -29.36 -56.08 -22.31
C GLN A 55 -30.42 -56.59 -23.33
N GLN A 56 -30.09 -56.73 -24.62
CA GLN A 56 -31.08 -57.15 -25.64
C GLN A 56 -30.77 -58.52 -26.26
N GLY A 57 -31.83 -59.33 -26.44
CA GLY A 57 -31.81 -60.74 -26.87
C GLY A 57 -31.34 -61.04 -28.31
N PRO A 58 -31.84 -62.10 -28.98
CA PRO A 58 -31.11 -62.84 -30.01
C PRO A 58 -30.60 -62.01 -31.21
N PHE A 59 -29.48 -62.49 -31.75
CA PHE A 59 -28.45 -61.82 -32.57
C PHE A 59 -28.92 -61.03 -33.80
N SER A 60 -30.09 -61.34 -34.39
CA SER A 60 -30.62 -60.64 -35.57
C SER A 60 -31.11 -59.22 -35.25
N THR A 61 -31.69 -59.03 -34.08
CA THR A 61 -32.17 -57.73 -33.57
C THR A 61 -31.02 -56.80 -33.19
N ARG A 62 -29.91 -57.36 -32.69
CA ARG A 62 -28.67 -56.63 -32.35
C ARG A 62 -28.01 -55.96 -33.56
N LYS A 63 -28.02 -56.62 -34.73
CA LYS A 63 -27.39 -56.09 -35.95
C LYS A 63 -28.16 -54.89 -36.52
N GLN A 64 -29.49 -54.94 -36.47
CA GLN A 64 -30.36 -53.84 -36.93
C GLN A 64 -30.26 -52.64 -35.98
N ALA A 65 -30.36 -52.87 -34.67
CA ALA A 65 -30.22 -51.80 -33.66
C ALA A 65 -28.84 -51.13 -33.69
N LEU A 66 -27.77 -51.89 -33.98
CA LEU A 66 -26.43 -51.34 -34.16
C LEU A 66 -26.31 -50.50 -35.44
N ALA A 67 -26.91 -50.95 -36.55
CA ALA A 67 -26.93 -50.18 -37.80
C ALA A 67 -27.70 -48.86 -37.64
N ASP A 68 -28.87 -48.90 -36.98
CA ASP A 68 -29.70 -47.71 -36.72
C ASP A 68 -29.01 -46.75 -35.73
N ALA A 69 -28.31 -47.27 -34.71
CA ALA A 69 -27.54 -46.46 -33.78
C ALA A 69 -26.32 -45.80 -34.44
N ILE A 70 -25.63 -46.52 -35.34
CA ILE A 70 -24.52 -45.96 -36.13
C ILE A 70 -25.03 -44.88 -37.08
N GLU A 71 -26.18 -45.07 -37.72
CA GLU A 71 -26.76 -44.05 -38.60
C GLU A 71 -27.22 -42.81 -37.81
N LYS A 72 -27.84 -43.00 -36.64
CA LYS A 72 -28.26 -41.92 -35.75
C LYS A 72 -27.07 -41.12 -35.20
N LEU A 73 -25.96 -41.81 -34.86
CA LEU A 73 -24.71 -41.17 -34.46
C LEU A 73 -24.03 -40.43 -35.62
N LYS A 74 -24.05 -40.99 -36.84
CA LYS A 74 -23.59 -40.28 -38.03
C LYS A 74 -24.40 -39.01 -38.28
N HIS A 75 -25.72 -39.04 -38.09
CA HIS A 75 -26.58 -37.86 -38.25
C HIS A 75 -26.37 -36.80 -37.16
N GLN A 76 -25.98 -37.22 -35.95
CA GLN A 76 -25.73 -36.34 -34.81
C GLN A 76 -24.33 -35.71 -34.86
N ILE A 77 -23.32 -36.45 -35.36
CA ILE A 77 -21.98 -35.94 -35.66
C ILE A 77 -22.02 -35.05 -36.92
N ALA A 78 -22.84 -35.39 -37.91
CA ALA A 78 -23.16 -34.54 -39.05
C ALA A 78 -24.16 -33.42 -38.72
N SER A 79 -24.53 -33.22 -37.44
CA SER A 79 -25.37 -32.08 -37.10
C SER A 79 -24.56 -30.80 -37.35
N GLU A 80 -24.96 -30.10 -38.41
CA GLU A 80 -24.34 -28.89 -38.94
C GLU A 80 -24.12 -27.81 -37.87
N SER A 81 -24.81 -27.87 -36.72
CA SER A 81 -24.71 -26.91 -35.63
C SER A 81 -23.33 -26.87 -34.99
N SER A 82 -22.69 -28.01 -34.74
CA SER A 82 -21.36 -28.05 -34.11
C SER A 82 -20.25 -27.60 -35.07
N GLN A 83 -20.40 -27.96 -36.35
CA GLN A 83 -19.49 -27.52 -37.40
C GLN A 83 -19.62 -26.00 -37.65
N ARG A 84 -20.85 -25.47 -37.71
CA ARG A 84 -21.11 -24.03 -37.85
C ARG A 84 -20.57 -23.21 -36.67
N GLN A 85 -20.67 -23.72 -35.44
CA GLN A 85 -20.09 -23.05 -34.27
C GLN A 85 -18.56 -22.98 -34.35
N LEU A 86 -17.89 -24.06 -34.77
CA LEU A 86 -16.45 -24.08 -34.97
C LEU A 86 -15.99 -23.15 -36.10
N GLU A 87 -16.71 -23.14 -37.23
CA GLU A 87 -16.43 -22.22 -38.35
C GLU A 87 -16.63 -20.76 -37.93
N THR A 88 -17.63 -20.47 -37.09
CA THR A 88 -17.86 -19.12 -36.54
C THR A 88 -16.72 -18.70 -35.62
N MET A 89 -16.27 -19.58 -34.71
CA MET A 89 -15.13 -19.27 -33.84
C MET A 89 -13.83 -19.09 -34.63
N LEU A 90 -13.60 -19.86 -35.70
CA LEU A 90 -12.44 -19.67 -36.57
C LEU A 90 -12.49 -18.33 -37.30
N ALA A 91 -13.64 -17.95 -37.86
CA ALA A 91 -13.81 -16.66 -38.53
C ALA A 91 -13.64 -15.48 -37.55
N GLU A 92 -14.08 -15.63 -36.30
CA GLU A 92 -13.88 -14.62 -35.25
C GLU A 92 -12.40 -14.48 -34.88
N LEU A 93 -11.68 -15.60 -34.72
CA LEU A 93 -10.24 -15.59 -34.44
C LEU A 93 -9.43 -15.01 -35.62
N GLU A 94 -9.78 -15.33 -36.86
CA GLU A 94 -9.15 -14.75 -38.05
C GLU A 94 -9.42 -13.25 -38.17
N SER A 95 -10.65 -12.81 -37.86
CA SER A 95 -11.01 -11.39 -37.80
C SER A 95 -10.23 -10.66 -36.71
N GLN A 96 -10.08 -11.27 -35.53
CA GLN A 96 -9.27 -10.72 -34.45
C GLN A 96 -7.80 -10.63 -34.85
N GLN A 97 -7.24 -11.68 -35.45
CA GLN A 97 -5.86 -11.68 -35.95
C GLN A 97 -5.63 -10.61 -37.02
N SER A 98 -6.60 -10.39 -37.92
CA SER A 98 -6.52 -9.35 -38.95
C SER A 98 -6.60 -7.93 -38.36
N ARG A 99 -7.45 -7.72 -37.34
CA ARG A 99 -7.51 -6.44 -36.60
C ARG A 99 -6.19 -6.15 -35.90
N GLU A 100 -5.64 -7.12 -35.17
CA GLU A 100 -4.35 -6.99 -34.48
C GLU A 100 -3.19 -6.76 -35.46
N ALA A 101 -3.18 -7.47 -36.61
CA ALA A 101 -2.19 -7.27 -37.66
C ALA A 101 -2.28 -5.87 -38.30
N THR A 102 -3.48 -5.35 -38.51
CA THR A 102 -3.71 -3.99 -39.03
C THR A 102 -3.28 -2.93 -38.03
N GLU A 103 -3.57 -3.15 -36.76
CA GLU A 103 -3.15 -2.26 -35.67
C GLU A 103 -1.61 -2.23 -35.56
N LEU A 104 -0.96 -3.39 -35.56
CA LEU A 104 0.50 -3.53 -35.61
C LEU A 104 1.12 -2.86 -36.85
N ALA A 105 0.49 -2.98 -38.02
CA ALA A 105 0.94 -2.31 -39.23
C ALA A 105 0.83 -0.78 -39.12
N SER A 106 -0.22 -0.26 -38.49
CA SER A 106 -0.38 1.17 -38.22
C SER A 106 0.69 1.69 -37.26
N PHE A 107 1.00 0.93 -36.20
CA PHE A 107 2.10 1.24 -35.28
C PHE A 107 3.46 1.20 -35.98
N ARG A 108 3.69 0.23 -36.88
CA ARG A 108 4.91 0.18 -37.70
C ARG A 108 5.08 1.40 -38.59
N GLY A 109 4.00 1.96 -39.14
CA GLY A 109 4.04 3.20 -39.92
C GLY A 109 4.48 4.41 -39.09
N VAL A 110 3.98 4.52 -37.86
CA VAL A 110 4.36 5.57 -36.90
C VAL A 110 5.81 5.40 -36.43
N LEU A 111 6.25 4.15 -36.19
CA LEU A 111 7.64 3.83 -35.82
C LEU A 111 8.62 3.96 -37.01
N ALA A 112 8.15 3.78 -38.24
CA ALA A 112 8.96 3.95 -39.45
C ALA A 112 9.22 5.44 -39.78
N LEU A 113 8.31 6.34 -39.39
CA LEU A 113 8.47 7.79 -39.55
C LEU A 113 9.30 8.44 -38.42
N GLY A 114 9.37 7.80 -37.25
CA GLY A 114 10.16 8.26 -36.11
C GLY A 114 11.23 7.25 -35.74
N ARG A 115 12.36 7.21 -36.48
CA ARG A 115 13.52 6.43 -36.02
C ARG A 115 13.93 6.99 -34.66
N ALA A 116 13.68 6.27 -33.57
CA ALA A 116 14.26 6.61 -32.26
C ALA A 116 15.80 6.70 -32.31
N GLN A 117 16.41 6.18 -33.38
CA GLN A 117 17.83 6.35 -33.74
C GLN A 117 18.20 7.80 -34.15
N THR A 118 17.23 8.67 -34.46
CA THR A 118 17.44 10.09 -34.78
C THR A 118 17.31 10.99 -33.56
N LEU A 119 16.81 10.47 -32.45
CA LEU A 119 16.80 11.21 -31.20
C LEU A 119 18.24 11.40 -30.74
N LEU A 120 18.56 12.64 -30.37
CA LEU A 120 19.85 12.95 -29.78
C LEU A 120 20.02 12.14 -28.48
N PRO A 121 21.23 11.69 -28.14
CA PRO A 121 21.48 10.90 -26.93
C PRO A 121 20.91 11.56 -25.67
N GLU A 122 20.96 12.88 -25.56
CA GLU A 122 20.45 13.65 -24.42
C GLU A 122 18.92 13.51 -24.27
N ILE A 123 18.18 13.49 -25.39
CA ILE A 123 16.73 13.28 -25.38
C ILE A 123 16.40 11.83 -25.01
N LEU A 124 17.20 10.87 -25.49
CA LEU A 124 17.06 9.47 -25.09
C LEU A 124 17.32 9.29 -23.59
N SER A 125 18.36 9.92 -23.05
CA SER A 125 18.67 9.92 -21.62
C SER A 125 17.51 10.45 -20.80
N GLU A 126 16.92 11.58 -21.19
CA GLU A 126 15.75 12.15 -20.50
C GLU A 126 14.53 11.23 -20.57
N ILE A 127 14.28 10.61 -21.73
CA ILE A 127 13.22 9.60 -21.87
C ILE A 127 13.48 8.42 -20.92
N PHE A 128 14.73 7.94 -20.81
CA PHE A 128 15.07 6.82 -19.94
C PHE A 128 14.86 7.17 -18.47
N LEU A 129 15.20 8.39 -18.04
CA LEU A 129 14.95 8.87 -16.68
C LEU A 129 13.45 8.94 -16.36
N HIS A 130 12.61 9.30 -17.33
CA HIS A 130 11.16 9.29 -17.18
C HIS A 130 10.50 7.91 -17.30
N CYS A 131 11.21 6.91 -17.84
CA CYS A 131 10.74 5.54 -17.93
C CYS A 131 11.05 4.71 -16.67
N GLN A 132 11.72 5.30 -15.67
CA GLN A 132 11.95 4.64 -14.38
C GLN A 132 10.60 4.33 -13.72
N VAL A 133 10.47 3.12 -13.20
CA VAL A 133 9.26 2.69 -12.49
C VAL A 133 9.17 3.49 -11.19
N PRO A 134 7.98 3.95 -10.78
CA PRO A 134 7.81 4.59 -9.49
C PRO A 134 8.40 3.71 -8.39
N SER A 135 9.11 4.33 -7.44
CA SER A 135 9.78 3.64 -6.34
C SER A 135 8.88 2.59 -5.69
N PRO A 136 9.37 1.35 -5.44
CA PRO A 136 8.58 0.20 -5.00
C PRO A 136 7.92 0.33 -3.63
N GLN A 137 8.01 1.48 -2.96
CA GLN A 137 7.40 1.71 -1.65
C GLN A 137 5.89 1.41 -1.62
N ASP A 138 5.20 1.51 -2.77
CA ASP A 138 3.77 1.26 -2.90
C ASP A 138 3.42 -0.16 -3.44
N PHE A 139 4.40 -0.96 -3.84
CA PHE A 139 4.14 -2.24 -4.53
C PHE A 139 4.71 -3.42 -3.76
N ASN A 140 3.82 -4.36 -3.40
CA ASN A 140 4.15 -5.65 -2.77
C ASN A 140 4.84 -6.64 -3.75
N TRP A 141 5.52 -6.13 -4.77
CA TRP A 141 6.18 -6.91 -5.82
C TRP A 141 7.65 -7.11 -5.48
N ASP A 142 8.24 -8.20 -5.98
CA ASP A 142 9.68 -8.43 -5.91
C ASP A 142 10.42 -7.27 -6.60
N PRO A 143 11.04 -6.34 -5.84
CA PRO A 143 11.58 -5.08 -6.37
C PRO A 143 12.68 -5.30 -7.41
N LEU A 144 13.40 -6.42 -7.28
CA LEU A 144 14.49 -6.78 -8.20
C LEU A 144 14.00 -7.05 -9.61
N SER A 145 12.74 -7.47 -9.75
CA SER A 145 12.22 -7.86 -11.05
C SER A 145 11.93 -6.64 -11.92
N VAL A 146 11.35 -5.55 -11.39
CA VAL A 146 10.81 -4.52 -12.29
C VAL A 146 11.86 -3.47 -12.66
N GLU A 147 12.52 -2.85 -11.69
CA GLU A 147 13.41 -1.72 -11.97
C GLU A 147 14.67 -2.14 -12.73
N MET A 148 15.35 -3.19 -12.26
CA MET A 148 16.53 -3.68 -12.95
C MET A 148 16.19 -4.11 -14.37
N GLN A 149 15.02 -4.74 -14.58
CA GLN A 149 14.57 -5.10 -15.91
C GLN A 149 14.35 -3.86 -16.77
N THR A 150 13.74 -2.79 -16.26
CA THR A 150 13.53 -1.57 -17.08
C THR A 150 14.84 -0.98 -17.62
N ASN A 151 15.84 -0.76 -16.75
CA ASN A 151 17.14 -0.21 -17.18
C ASN A 151 17.92 -1.19 -18.08
N LEU A 152 17.92 -2.48 -17.77
CA LEU A 152 18.58 -3.49 -18.60
C LEU A 152 17.86 -3.70 -19.94
N ASN A 153 16.54 -3.52 -19.99
CA ASN A 153 15.75 -3.62 -21.23
C ASN A 153 16.12 -2.50 -22.20
N VAL A 154 16.38 -1.28 -21.71
CA VAL A 154 16.88 -0.18 -22.54
C VAL A 154 18.22 -0.53 -23.21
N LEU A 155 19.10 -1.27 -22.53
CA LEU A 155 20.36 -1.75 -23.11
C LEU A 155 20.19 -2.78 -24.23
N ARG A 156 19.01 -3.41 -24.33
CA ARG A 156 18.71 -4.48 -25.29
C ARG A 156 18.04 -3.99 -26.58
N VAL A 157 17.55 -2.74 -26.62
CA VAL A 157 16.80 -2.20 -27.77
C VAL A 157 17.65 -2.05 -29.02
N CYS A 158 18.67 -1.18 -28.99
CA CYS A 158 19.62 -0.99 -30.09
C CYS A 158 20.96 -0.46 -29.57
N SER A 159 21.99 -0.41 -30.42
CA SER A 159 23.31 0.11 -30.04
C SER A 159 23.27 1.57 -29.59
N THR A 160 22.52 2.43 -30.26
CA THR A 160 22.38 3.85 -29.90
C THR A 160 21.79 4.02 -28.50
N TRP A 161 20.72 3.29 -28.19
CA TRP A 161 20.07 3.33 -26.87
C TRP A 161 20.98 2.78 -25.78
N ARG A 162 21.69 1.69 -26.07
CA ARG A 162 22.69 1.15 -25.16
C ARG A 162 23.79 2.16 -24.86
N THR A 163 24.34 2.81 -25.89
CA THR A 163 25.36 3.85 -25.70
C THR A 163 24.83 5.01 -24.87
N ALA A 164 23.65 5.53 -25.20
CA ALA A 164 23.02 6.63 -24.46
C ALA A 164 22.76 6.25 -22.99
N ALA A 165 22.21 5.05 -22.72
CA ALA A 165 21.95 4.59 -21.37
C ALA A 165 23.24 4.38 -20.56
N LEU A 166 24.26 3.74 -21.15
CA LEU A 166 25.57 3.57 -20.51
C LEU A 166 26.30 4.90 -20.28
N SER A 167 26.04 5.93 -21.10
CA SER A 167 26.59 7.28 -20.92
C SER A 167 25.74 8.18 -20.04
N THR A 168 24.70 7.65 -19.37
CA THR A 168 23.81 8.40 -18.48
C THR A 168 23.97 7.89 -17.05
N PRO A 169 24.92 8.43 -16.26
CA PRO A 169 25.24 7.91 -14.93
C PRO A 169 24.05 7.89 -13.96
N THR A 170 23.14 8.85 -14.08
CA THR A 170 21.93 8.95 -13.25
C THR A 170 20.96 7.77 -13.42
N LEU A 171 21.03 7.01 -14.51
CA LEU A 171 20.24 5.77 -14.64
C LEU A 171 20.74 4.64 -13.73
N TRP A 172 21.96 4.76 -13.21
CA TRP A 172 22.65 3.71 -12.46
C TRP A 172 22.89 4.10 -11.00
N CYS A 173 22.45 5.29 -10.57
CA CYS A 173 22.67 5.77 -9.21
C CYS A 173 21.69 5.19 -8.20
N GLU A 174 20.50 4.77 -8.65
CA GLU A 174 19.53 4.04 -7.84
C GLU A 174 19.76 2.54 -7.95
N LEU A 175 19.82 1.87 -6.79
CA LEU A 175 19.99 0.42 -6.73
C LEU A 175 19.24 -0.14 -5.54
N HIS A 176 18.33 -1.09 -5.81
CA HIS A 176 17.68 -1.91 -4.80
C HIS A 176 18.42 -3.23 -4.69
N TYR A 177 19.15 -3.41 -3.59
CA TYR A 177 19.77 -4.68 -3.22
C TYR A 177 18.76 -5.47 -2.39
N ALA A 178 18.15 -6.46 -3.02
CA ALA A 178 17.52 -7.56 -2.30
C ALA A 178 18.31 -8.83 -2.65
N ASP A 179 18.81 -9.50 -1.63
CA ASP A 179 19.59 -10.70 -1.85
C ASP A 179 18.63 -11.88 -2.04
N THR A 180 18.26 -12.14 -3.29
CA THR A 180 17.53 -13.34 -3.68
C THR A 180 18.47 -14.52 -3.96
N GLY A 181 19.79 -14.36 -3.77
CA GLY A 181 20.80 -15.33 -4.21
C GLY A 181 20.91 -15.49 -5.74
N THR A 182 20.17 -14.71 -6.52
CA THR A 182 20.10 -14.86 -7.98
C THR A 182 21.19 -14.09 -8.73
N LEU A 183 21.65 -12.97 -8.19
CA LEU A 183 22.65 -12.10 -8.81
C LEU A 183 23.92 -12.04 -7.97
N PRO A 184 25.10 -12.26 -8.57
CA PRO A 184 26.37 -12.19 -7.85
C PRO A 184 26.72 -10.74 -7.48
N VAL A 185 27.46 -10.52 -6.37
CA VAL A 185 27.82 -9.19 -5.85
C VAL A 185 28.53 -8.32 -6.90
N GLU A 186 29.32 -8.95 -7.78
CA GLU A 186 30.05 -8.29 -8.86
C GLU A 186 29.13 -7.59 -9.86
N PHE A 187 27.90 -8.10 -10.03
CA PHE A 187 26.89 -7.44 -10.86
C PHE A 187 26.54 -6.06 -10.29
N TYR A 188 26.32 -5.98 -8.97
CA TYR A 188 26.01 -4.73 -8.28
C TYR A 188 27.19 -3.75 -8.31
N HIS A 189 28.42 -4.22 -8.17
CA HIS A 189 29.58 -3.35 -8.37
C HIS A 189 29.67 -2.83 -9.81
N ALA A 190 29.42 -3.68 -10.81
CA ALA A 190 29.41 -3.25 -12.20
C ALA A 190 28.31 -2.23 -12.47
N TRP A 191 27.13 -2.38 -11.83
CA TRP A 191 26.04 -1.42 -11.88
C TRP A 191 26.47 -0.07 -11.30
N LEU A 192 26.89 -0.03 -10.05
CA LEU A 192 27.22 1.21 -9.34
C LEU A 192 28.43 1.94 -9.92
N ARG A 193 29.40 1.23 -10.53
CA ARG A 193 30.51 1.87 -11.26
C ARG A 193 30.03 2.73 -12.42
N ARG A 194 28.85 2.45 -13.01
CA ARG A 194 28.28 3.26 -14.10
C ARG A 194 27.67 4.58 -13.60
N ALA A 195 27.33 4.68 -12.32
CA ALA A 195 26.87 5.93 -11.71
C ALA A 195 28.00 6.99 -11.61
N ALA A 196 29.26 6.58 -11.80
CA ALA A 196 30.42 7.46 -11.81
C ALA A 196 30.50 8.32 -10.53
N ALA A 197 30.41 9.65 -10.66
CA ALA A 197 30.50 10.60 -9.54
C ALA A 197 29.13 11.07 -9.03
N VAL A 198 28.03 10.52 -9.55
CA VAL A 198 26.67 10.88 -9.10
C VAL A 198 26.43 10.29 -7.71
N PRO A 199 25.80 11.04 -6.78
CA PRO A 199 25.40 10.50 -5.50
C PRO A 199 24.50 9.27 -5.66
N LEU A 200 24.84 8.18 -4.96
CA LEU A 200 24.12 6.93 -5.01
C LEU A 200 22.90 6.97 -4.10
N ASP A 201 21.81 6.37 -4.56
CA ASP A 201 20.62 6.03 -3.79
C ASP A 201 20.55 4.51 -3.65
N LEU A 202 20.95 4.01 -2.49
CA LEU A 202 21.06 2.58 -2.24
C LEU A 202 19.94 2.15 -1.30
N ASN A 203 19.19 1.14 -1.72
CA ASN A 203 18.11 0.57 -0.94
C ASN A 203 18.39 -0.91 -0.65
N ILE A 204 18.66 -1.27 0.61
CA ILE A 204 19.07 -2.62 1.02
C ILE A 204 17.93 -3.28 1.80
N TRP A 205 17.32 -4.29 1.18
CA TRP A 205 16.19 -5.06 1.69
C TRP A 205 16.57 -6.55 1.70
N PRO A 206 17.31 -7.03 2.71
CA PRO A 206 17.60 -8.44 2.82
C PRO A 206 16.27 -9.19 3.01
N TYR A 207 16.08 -10.26 2.23
CA TYR A 207 14.89 -11.07 2.34
C TYR A 207 14.94 -11.87 3.65
N LEU A 208 13.96 -11.69 4.54
CA LEU A 208 13.91 -12.30 5.88
C LEU A 208 13.60 -13.82 5.87
N GLY A 209 13.63 -14.47 4.70
CA GLY A 209 13.03 -15.79 4.50
C GLY A 209 13.89 -17.01 4.81
N TYR A 210 15.22 -16.88 4.89
CA TYR A 210 16.11 -18.03 5.04
C TYR A 210 17.28 -17.67 5.97
N GLY A 211 17.52 -18.47 7.01
CA GLY A 211 18.48 -18.18 8.09
C GLY A 211 19.95 -18.28 7.68
N GLU A 212 20.37 -17.50 6.69
CA GLU A 212 21.77 -17.46 6.24
C GLU A 212 22.41 -16.08 6.46
N ASP A 213 23.51 -16.08 7.21
CA ASP A 213 24.40 -14.95 7.48
C ASP A 213 24.99 -14.30 6.21
N SER A 214 24.89 -15.00 5.07
CA SER A 214 25.49 -14.62 3.79
C SER A 214 24.95 -13.29 3.25
N TYR A 215 23.68 -12.95 3.51
CA TYR A 215 23.01 -11.80 2.90
C TYR A 215 23.65 -10.44 3.22
N TRP A 216 24.04 -10.26 4.47
CA TRP A 216 24.67 -9.00 4.89
C TRP A 216 26.09 -8.87 4.38
N THR A 217 26.78 -9.98 4.06
CA THR A 217 28.16 -9.90 3.58
C THR A 217 28.25 -9.19 2.23
N GLY A 218 27.36 -9.52 1.28
CA GLY A 218 27.30 -8.84 -0.02
C GLY A 218 26.85 -7.38 0.09
N ALA A 219 25.83 -7.10 0.91
CA ALA A 219 25.37 -5.74 1.17
C ALA A 219 26.47 -4.85 1.77
N VAL A 220 27.19 -5.37 2.77
CA VAL A 220 28.31 -4.68 3.43
C VAL A 220 29.46 -4.44 2.47
N ASP A 221 29.79 -5.40 1.60
CA ASP A 221 30.83 -5.22 0.58
C ASP A 221 30.49 -4.09 -0.41
N ILE A 222 29.23 -4.04 -0.86
CA ILE A 222 28.70 -2.96 -1.70
C ILE A 222 28.81 -1.61 -0.97
N LEU A 223 28.34 -1.55 0.28
CA LEU A 223 28.39 -0.34 1.11
C LEU A 223 29.81 0.16 1.32
N HIS A 224 30.74 -0.72 1.69
CA HIS A 224 32.14 -0.35 1.91
C HIS A 224 32.79 0.15 0.63
N THR A 225 32.59 -0.55 -0.49
CA THR A 225 33.20 -0.20 -1.77
C THR A 225 32.73 1.16 -2.28
N HIS A 226 31.45 1.50 -2.06
CA HIS A 226 30.83 2.69 -2.64
C HIS A 226 30.44 3.77 -1.60
N CYS A 227 30.85 3.63 -0.34
CA CYS A 227 30.44 4.51 0.77
C CYS A 227 30.63 6.00 0.48
N ARG A 228 31.72 6.39 -0.20
CA ARG A 228 32.00 7.79 -0.51
C ARG A 228 31.03 8.41 -1.51
N ALA A 229 30.41 7.62 -2.38
CA ALA A 229 29.43 8.12 -3.33
C ALA A 229 28.01 8.09 -2.77
N LEU A 230 27.79 7.48 -1.60
CA LEU A 230 26.47 7.29 -1.01
C LEU A 230 25.82 8.62 -0.61
N GLY A 231 24.70 8.98 -1.25
CA GLY A 231 23.92 10.19 -0.97
C GLY A 231 22.64 9.89 -0.19
N THR A 232 21.93 8.85 -0.60
CA THR A 232 20.74 8.31 0.08
C THR A 232 21.00 6.85 0.42
N LEU A 233 20.61 6.44 1.63
CA LEU A 233 20.67 5.07 2.07
C LEU A 233 19.35 4.70 2.73
N SER A 234 18.74 3.63 2.26
CA SER A 234 17.57 3.00 2.87
C SER A 234 17.94 1.58 3.28
N LEU A 235 17.77 1.25 4.55
CA LEU A 235 18.20 -0.02 5.15
C LEU A 235 17.02 -0.72 5.82
N ARG A 236 16.85 -2.00 5.54
CA ARG A 236 16.02 -2.88 6.36
C ARG A 236 16.90 -3.75 7.23
N LEU A 237 16.96 -3.47 8.53
CA LEU A 237 17.73 -4.25 9.49
C LEU A 237 16.97 -5.56 9.82
N PRO A 238 17.66 -6.67 10.12
CA PRO A 238 17.01 -7.93 10.50
C PRO A 238 16.50 -7.87 11.95
N VAL A 239 15.68 -8.84 12.30
CA VAL A 239 15.11 -9.03 13.64
C VAL A 239 16.11 -9.85 14.49
N GLU A 240 16.52 -9.35 15.66
CA GLU A 240 17.55 -9.98 16.52
C GLU A 240 17.26 -11.44 16.88
N ASP A 241 15.98 -11.81 17.05
CA ASP A 241 15.58 -13.14 17.52
C ASP A 241 15.95 -14.29 16.57
N SER A 242 16.45 -14.00 15.37
CA SER A 242 16.59 -14.99 14.29
C SER A 242 17.98 -15.13 13.66
N GLY A 243 18.98 -14.33 14.07
CA GLY A 243 20.27 -14.34 13.37
C GLY A 243 21.47 -13.82 14.17
N PRO A 244 22.69 -13.89 13.60
CA PRO A 244 23.87 -13.29 14.20
C PRO A 244 23.73 -11.76 14.28
N PRO A 245 24.52 -11.11 15.15
CA PRO A 245 24.53 -9.65 15.23
C PRO A 245 24.89 -9.04 13.87
N VAL A 246 24.12 -8.04 13.45
CA VAL A 246 24.37 -7.29 12.22
C VAL A 246 25.77 -6.68 12.30
N PRO A 247 26.64 -6.90 11.31
CA PRO A 247 27.95 -6.27 11.30
C PRO A 247 27.80 -4.74 11.33
N THR A 248 28.75 -4.05 11.96
CA THR A 248 28.85 -2.59 11.86
C THR A 248 28.94 -2.21 10.38
N LEU A 249 28.00 -1.40 9.87
CA LEU A 249 27.89 -1.13 8.43
C LEU A 249 29.00 -0.23 7.87
N PHE A 250 29.62 0.57 8.74
CA PHE A 250 30.60 1.59 8.37
C PHE A 250 31.80 1.60 9.32
N PRO A 251 32.54 0.48 9.47
CA PRO A 251 33.74 0.46 10.30
C PRO A 251 34.82 1.34 9.65
N PRO A 252 35.69 2.01 10.43
CA PRO A 252 36.82 2.73 9.86
C PRO A 252 37.66 1.82 8.94
N PRO A 253 38.04 2.26 7.72
CA PRO A 253 38.00 3.63 7.20
C PRO A 253 36.75 3.98 6.33
N TYR A 254 35.72 3.14 6.31
CA TYR A 254 34.56 3.28 5.41
C TYR A 254 33.51 4.25 5.97
N GLN A 255 33.75 5.55 5.83
CA GLN A 255 32.79 6.59 6.26
C GLN A 255 32.05 7.20 5.06
N PRO A 256 30.70 7.24 5.06
CA PRO A 256 29.93 7.76 3.95
C PRO A 256 29.80 9.29 4.03
N THR A 257 30.88 10.01 3.67
CA THR A 257 30.98 11.49 3.78
C THR A 257 30.00 12.29 2.92
N ASN A 258 29.26 11.65 2.03
CA ASN A 258 28.26 12.30 1.19
C ASN A 258 26.82 11.93 1.57
N LEU A 259 26.62 11.11 2.61
CA LEU A 259 25.29 10.69 3.04
C LEU A 259 24.50 11.90 3.55
N ARG A 260 23.32 12.13 2.97
CA ARG A 260 22.39 13.20 3.34
C ARG A 260 21.03 12.67 3.78
N ASN A 261 20.61 11.52 3.25
CA ASN A 261 19.31 10.94 3.54
C ASN A 261 19.52 9.51 4.06
N LEU A 262 18.96 9.22 5.24
CA LEU A 262 19.00 7.89 5.83
C LEU A 262 17.58 7.46 6.21
N THR A 263 17.14 6.34 5.65
CA THR A 263 15.91 5.65 6.04
C THR A 263 16.26 4.31 6.65
N VAL A 264 15.75 4.03 7.83
CA VAL A 264 15.98 2.78 8.53
C VAL A 264 14.63 2.15 8.83
N TYR A 265 14.42 0.97 8.28
CA TYR A 265 13.37 0.03 8.64
C TYR A 265 14.00 -0.94 9.64
N SER A 266 13.86 -0.68 10.93
CA SER A 266 14.49 -1.51 11.96
C SER A 266 13.46 -2.18 12.84
N TYR A 267 13.87 -3.32 13.35
CA TYR A 267 13.12 -4.15 14.27
C TYR A 267 13.77 -4.19 15.66
N ASP A 268 14.80 -3.42 16.02
CA ASP A 268 15.34 -3.55 17.40
C ASP A 268 16.37 -2.51 17.88
N GLU A 269 16.82 -2.70 19.12
CA GLU A 269 17.97 -2.08 19.80
C GLU A 269 19.29 -2.11 19.00
N CYS A 270 19.40 -2.99 18.00
CA CYS A 270 20.49 -3.06 17.02
C CYS A 270 20.92 -1.72 16.41
N ILE A 271 20.01 -0.73 16.32
CA ILE A 271 20.28 0.59 15.73
C ILE A 271 21.58 1.19 16.26
N HIS A 272 21.84 1.12 17.57
CA HIS A 272 23.00 1.78 18.16
C HIS A 272 24.32 1.15 17.68
N ASN A 273 24.40 -0.19 17.62
CA ASN A 273 25.63 -0.88 17.25
C ASN A 273 25.87 -0.80 15.75
N THR A 274 24.82 -1.02 14.95
CA THR A 274 24.89 -1.06 13.49
C THR A 274 25.17 0.31 12.88
N LEU A 275 24.61 1.38 13.47
CA LEU A 275 24.70 2.75 12.94
C LEU A 275 25.68 3.65 13.71
N SER A 276 26.47 3.09 14.62
CA SER A 276 27.43 3.83 15.46
C SER A 276 28.38 4.76 14.68
N ASN A 277 28.74 4.40 13.45
CA ASN A 277 29.68 5.15 12.62
C ASN A 277 29.03 6.01 11.52
N ILE A 278 27.71 6.22 11.58
CA ILE A 278 27.04 7.14 10.66
C ILE A 278 27.48 8.57 10.98
N PRO A 279 27.84 9.37 9.96
CA PRO A 279 28.13 10.79 10.12
C PRO A 279 26.82 11.58 10.33
N TRP A 280 26.24 11.49 11.53
CA TRP A 280 24.93 12.07 11.86
C TRP A 280 24.83 13.57 11.56
N SER A 281 25.91 14.33 11.75
CA SER A 281 25.92 15.79 11.62
C SER A 281 25.59 16.32 10.22
N GLN A 282 25.84 15.54 9.17
CA GLN A 282 25.60 15.95 7.78
C GLN A 282 24.25 15.48 7.21
N LEU A 283 23.46 14.73 7.99
CA LEU A 283 22.14 14.27 7.53
C LEU A 283 21.16 15.44 7.44
N LEU A 284 20.45 15.50 6.32
CA LEU A 284 19.36 16.44 6.05
C LEU A 284 17.99 15.79 6.24
N ARG A 285 17.89 14.48 6.01
CA ARG A 285 16.68 13.67 6.15
C ARG A 285 16.99 12.39 6.91
N LEU A 286 16.21 12.12 7.95
CA LEU A 286 16.32 10.92 8.77
C LEU A 286 14.94 10.32 8.96
N GLU A 287 14.79 9.04 8.65
CA GLU A 287 13.52 8.33 8.77
C GLU A 287 13.71 7.00 9.49
N PHE A 288 12.99 6.80 10.59
CA PHE A 288 12.82 5.51 11.23
C PHE A 288 11.39 5.05 10.98
N ARG A 289 11.23 4.09 10.07
CA ARG A 289 9.92 3.56 9.69
C ARG A 289 9.77 2.14 10.20
N ASP A 290 8.56 1.81 10.59
CA ASP A 290 8.14 0.42 10.80
C ASP A 290 7.39 -0.06 9.56
N GLN A 291 7.58 -1.32 9.19
CA GLN A 291 6.84 -1.98 8.12
C GLN A 291 5.67 -2.83 8.66
N TYR A 292 5.73 -3.26 9.93
CA TYR A 292 4.80 -4.25 10.49
C TYR A 292 4.19 -3.85 11.83
N ASP A 293 4.22 -2.56 12.20
CA ASP A 293 3.62 -2.01 13.42
C ASP A 293 3.95 -2.81 14.70
N THR A 294 5.16 -3.35 14.80
CA THR A 294 5.56 -4.22 15.90
C THR A 294 6.76 -3.70 16.65
N ARG A 295 7.62 -2.87 16.05
CA ARG A 295 8.90 -2.51 16.66
C ARG A 295 9.33 -1.11 16.25
N PHE A 296 9.72 -0.33 17.26
CA PHE A 296 9.86 1.11 17.15
C PHE A 296 11.19 1.58 17.73
N ILE A 297 11.70 2.71 17.24
CA ILE A 297 12.87 3.33 17.88
C ILE A 297 12.46 3.89 19.24
N SER A 298 13.26 3.59 20.26
CA SER A 298 13.00 4.14 21.59
C SER A 298 13.25 5.66 21.58
N PRO A 299 12.45 6.46 22.30
CA PRO A 299 12.74 7.88 22.50
C PRO A 299 14.18 8.17 22.92
N SER A 300 14.83 7.33 23.75
CA SER A 300 16.22 7.57 24.21
C SER A 300 17.22 7.44 23.08
N GLN A 301 17.07 6.40 22.27
CA GLN A 301 17.89 6.17 21.09
C GLN A 301 17.70 7.31 20.09
N LEU A 302 16.45 7.71 19.83
CA LEU A 302 16.18 8.82 18.92
C LEU A 302 16.80 10.12 19.45
N ALA A 303 16.65 10.44 20.73
CA ALA A 303 17.25 11.62 21.35
C ALA A 303 18.78 11.63 21.23
N GLY A 304 19.43 10.48 21.46
CA GLY A 304 20.87 10.30 21.28
C GLY A 304 21.33 10.55 19.85
N ILE A 305 20.57 10.06 18.87
CA ILE A 305 20.85 10.25 17.44
C ILE A 305 20.63 11.71 17.03
N ILE A 306 19.47 12.30 17.32
CA ILE A 306 19.13 13.65 16.85
C ILE A 306 19.95 14.74 17.55
N SER A 307 20.50 14.46 18.74
CA SER A 307 21.46 15.37 19.38
C SER A 307 22.73 15.59 18.56
N GLN A 308 23.01 14.71 17.58
CA GLN A 308 24.17 14.75 16.70
C GLN A 308 23.83 15.29 15.30
N THR A 309 22.55 15.53 14.96
CA THR A 309 22.08 15.89 13.61
C THR A 309 21.73 17.38 13.46
N VAL A 310 22.73 18.25 13.58
CA VAL A 310 22.53 19.73 13.60
C VAL A 310 21.92 20.32 12.31
N HIS A 311 22.03 19.62 11.18
CA HIS A 311 21.53 20.05 9.86
C HIS A 311 20.22 19.37 9.45
N LEU A 312 19.59 18.63 10.36
CA LEU A 312 18.38 17.88 10.04
C LEU A 312 17.24 18.81 9.65
N THR A 313 16.67 18.58 8.47
CA THR A 313 15.54 19.35 7.92
C THR A 313 14.23 18.56 7.92
N HIS A 314 14.32 17.23 7.88
CA HIS A 314 13.20 16.30 7.83
C HIS A 314 13.46 15.13 8.76
N LEU A 315 12.52 14.88 9.68
CA LEU A 315 12.56 13.75 10.61
C LEU A 315 11.24 12.99 10.54
N VAL A 316 11.32 11.68 10.28
CA VAL A 316 10.21 10.74 10.46
C VAL A 316 10.63 9.71 11.50
N ALA A 317 9.80 9.44 12.49
CA ALA A 317 10.09 8.40 13.48
C ALA A 317 8.82 7.71 13.98
N ASN A 318 8.80 6.38 13.91
CA ASN A 318 7.85 5.55 14.62
C ASN A 318 8.45 5.18 15.98
N LEU A 319 7.86 5.69 17.05
CA LEU A 319 8.27 5.55 18.44
C LEU A 319 7.44 4.52 19.17
N GLY A 320 8.10 3.82 20.08
CA GLY A 320 7.49 2.84 20.97
C GLY A 320 7.80 3.14 22.43
N PRO A 321 7.24 2.34 23.35
CA PRO A 321 7.47 2.50 24.78
C PRO A 321 8.97 2.39 25.09
N ASP A 322 9.43 3.29 25.95
CA ASP A 322 10.80 3.29 26.46
C ASP A 322 10.75 3.52 27.98
N PRO A 323 10.72 2.44 28.77
CA PRO A 323 10.63 2.55 30.22
C PRO A 323 11.90 3.16 30.84
N ALA A 324 13.02 3.17 30.11
CA ALA A 324 14.27 3.78 30.56
C ALA A 324 14.31 5.29 30.28
N PHE A 325 13.43 5.80 29.41
CA PHE A 325 13.30 7.21 29.13
C PHE A 325 12.50 7.90 30.23
N GLY A 326 13.23 8.50 31.17
CA GLY A 326 12.66 9.34 32.21
C GLY A 326 13.43 10.66 32.32
N PRO A 327 13.47 11.29 33.52
CA PRO A 327 14.07 12.62 33.72
C PRO A 327 15.59 12.70 33.44
N SER A 328 16.21 11.61 33.02
CA SER A 328 17.63 11.46 32.68
C SER A 328 18.06 12.28 31.45
N LEU A 329 17.16 12.61 30.52
CA LEU A 329 17.44 13.57 29.45
C LEU A 329 17.34 15.01 29.98
N ALA A 330 18.37 15.42 30.72
CA ALA A 330 18.50 16.80 31.19
C ALA A 330 18.75 17.80 30.05
N ARG A 331 19.18 17.32 28.88
CA ARG A 331 19.63 18.17 27.77
C ARG A 331 18.48 18.51 26.83
N VAL A 332 18.42 19.80 26.49
CA VAL A 332 17.62 20.32 25.38
C VAL A 332 18.21 19.81 24.06
N LEU A 333 17.35 19.48 23.10
CA LEU A 333 17.67 18.94 21.78
C LEU A 333 17.39 20.02 20.71
N PRO A 334 18.39 20.88 20.39
CA PRO A 334 18.22 21.94 19.42
C PRO A 334 18.25 21.39 17.98
N LEU A 335 17.16 21.59 17.25
CA LEU A 335 17.03 21.23 15.84
C LEU A 335 16.62 22.48 15.03
N PRO A 336 17.50 23.47 14.91
CA PRO A 336 17.16 24.80 14.40
C PRO A 336 16.78 24.82 12.92
N GLN A 337 17.12 23.78 12.15
CA GLN A 337 16.83 23.67 10.72
C GLN A 337 15.67 22.73 10.40
N LEU A 338 15.08 22.07 11.42
CA LEU A 338 14.03 21.08 11.21
C LEU A 338 12.75 21.75 10.72
N ARG A 339 12.32 21.40 9.50
CA ARG A 339 11.13 21.96 8.84
C ARG A 339 9.95 21.01 8.86
N THR A 340 10.22 19.71 8.83
CA THR A 340 9.20 18.67 8.85
C THR A 340 9.51 17.68 9.96
N LEU A 341 8.51 17.46 10.82
CA LEU A 341 8.55 16.48 11.89
C LEU A 341 7.33 15.57 11.73
N ASP A 342 7.56 14.28 11.53
CA ASP A 342 6.53 13.24 11.50
C ASP A 342 6.84 12.21 12.58
N ILE A 343 6.04 12.20 13.65
CA ILE A 343 6.24 11.27 14.75
C ILE A 343 4.99 10.42 14.92
N SER A 344 5.12 9.11 14.83
CA SER A 344 4.06 8.16 15.15
C SER A 344 4.38 7.46 16.46
N TRP A 345 3.50 7.50 17.44
CA TRP A 345 3.57 6.70 18.65
C TRP A 345 2.59 5.53 18.54
N ILE A 346 3.11 4.31 18.56
CA ILE A 346 2.29 3.11 18.48
C ILE A 346 2.54 2.30 19.75
N ASP A 347 1.47 2.06 20.47
CA ASP A 347 1.46 1.17 21.63
C ASP A 347 0.99 -0.21 21.19
N ASN A 348 1.82 -1.22 21.42
CA ASN A 348 1.47 -2.60 21.07
C ASN A 348 0.51 -3.14 22.13
N GLU A 349 -0.77 -3.25 21.72
CA GLU A 349 -1.97 -3.57 22.52
C GLU A 349 -1.90 -4.76 23.49
N THR A 350 -0.85 -5.57 23.47
CA THR A 350 -0.86 -6.88 24.12
C THR A 350 -0.11 -6.94 25.45
N GLN A 351 0.69 -5.93 25.83
CA GLN A 351 1.60 -6.10 26.98
C GLN A 351 1.73 -4.92 27.96
N PHE A 352 1.32 -3.70 27.61
CA PHE A 352 1.56 -2.53 28.46
C PHE A 352 0.27 -1.86 28.94
N ASP A 353 -0.55 -2.59 29.71
CA ASP A 353 -1.72 -2.00 30.37
C ASP A 353 -1.31 -0.86 31.32
N GLY A 354 -1.50 0.39 30.87
CA GLY A 354 -1.46 1.59 31.70
C GLY A 354 -0.12 2.29 31.87
N ILE A 355 0.91 1.95 31.09
CA ILE A 355 2.13 2.77 31.06
C ILE A 355 1.83 4.02 30.24
N VAL A 356 1.56 5.12 30.96
CA VAL A 356 1.42 6.44 30.35
C VAL A 356 2.67 6.72 29.50
N PRO A 357 2.50 7.25 28.26
CA PRO A 357 3.61 7.55 27.36
C PRO A 357 4.39 8.81 27.82
N HIS A 358 4.90 8.79 29.04
CA HIS A 358 5.72 9.85 29.61
C HIS A 358 6.95 10.11 28.76
N SER A 359 7.55 9.06 28.19
CA SER A 359 8.73 9.19 27.36
C SER A 359 8.49 9.98 26.08
N PHE A 360 7.29 9.87 25.52
CA PHE A 360 6.87 10.69 24.40
C PHE A 360 6.79 12.17 24.77
N ILE A 361 6.12 12.48 25.88
CA ILE A 361 5.96 13.85 26.39
C ILE A 361 7.34 14.45 26.70
N ASP A 362 8.17 13.68 27.40
CA ASP A 362 9.51 14.07 27.79
C ASP A 362 10.36 14.38 26.55
N LEU A 363 10.26 13.60 25.46
CA LEU A 363 10.95 13.90 24.21
C LEU A 363 10.50 15.25 23.64
N PHE A 364 9.19 15.47 23.54
CA PHE A 364 8.63 16.74 23.08
C PHE A 364 9.06 17.90 23.97
N ASP A 365 9.18 17.70 25.27
CA ASP A 365 9.63 18.74 26.21
C ASP A 365 11.12 19.11 26.07
N LYS A 366 11.93 18.24 25.46
CA LYS A 366 13.34 18.55 25.15
C LYS A 366 13.56 19.15 23.77
N LEU A 367 12.63 19.01 22.84
CA LEU A 367 12.79 19.53 21.48
C LEU A 367 12.73 21.07 21.43
N LEU A 368 13.64 21.67 20.67
CA LEU A 368 13.58 23.06 20.21
C LEU A 368 13.67 23.10 18.68
N VAL A 369 12.56 23.45 18.03
CA VAL A 369 12.37 23.32 16.57
C VAL A 369 11.85 24.63 15.94
N PRO A 370 12.57 25.75 16.03
CA PRO A 370 12.07 27.07 15.63
C PRO A 370 11.74 27.20 14.13
N ALA A 371 12.32 26.35 13.28
CA ALA A 371 12.07 26.35 11.84
C ALA A 371 10.92 25.42 11.40
N LEU A 372 10.19 24.81 12.33
CA LEU A 372 9.17 23.81 12.03
C LEU A 372 8.02 24.42 11.21
N LYS A 373 7.68 23.78 10.09
CA LYS A 373 6.62 24.21 9.17
C LYS A 373 5.54 23.15 9.00
N SER A 374 5.90 21.87 9.09
CA SER A 374 5.00 20.74 8.94
C SER A 374 5.17 19.79 10.12
N LEU A 375 4.08 19.50 10.79
CA LEU A 375 4.02 18.57 11.90
C LEU A 375 2.98 17.49 11.58
N THR A 376 3.43 16.25 11.51
CA THR A 376 2.57 15.07 11.48
C THR A 376 2.75 14.32 12.79
N MET A 377 1.64 13.91 13.38
CA MET A 377 1.63 13.09 14.58
C MET A 377 0.63 11.96 14.42
N ALA A 378 1.04 10.75 14.77
CA ALA A 378 0.13 9.63 14.96
C ALA A 378 0.24 9.12 16.40
N THR A 379 -0.88 8.72 17.00
CA THR A 379 -0.90 8.18 18.37
C THR A 379 -1.96 7.10 18.49
N SER A 380 -1.63 6.03 19.22
CA SER A 380 -2.60 5.04 19.70
C SER A 380 -3.32 5.49 20.99
N ARG A 381 -4.53 4.94 21.15
CA ARG A 381 -5.49 4.85 22.28
C ARG A 381 -5.35 5.74 23.53
N ASP A 382 -4.17 5.87 24.13
CA ASP A 382 -4.01 6.48 25.47
C ASP A 382 -3.08 7.71 25.51
N ALA A 383 -2.27 7.98 24.47
CA ALA A 383 -1.40 9.18 24.48
C ALA A 383 -2.17 10.49 24.24
N HIS A 384 -3.42 10.35 23.83
CA HIS A 384 -4.39 11.37 23.48
C HIS A 384 -4.45 12.56 24.46
N ALA A 385 -4.64 12.30 25.75
CA ALA A 385 -4.77 13.36 26.75
C ALA A 385 -3.50 14.23 26.91
N PHE A 386 -2.36 13.72 26.45
CA PHE A 386 -1.05 14.32 26.69
C PHE A 386 -0.42 14.95 25.44
N VAL A 387 -0.80 14.47 24.24
CA VAL A 387 -0.27 14.98 22.97
C VAL A 387 -0.47 16.48 22.81
N LEU A 388 -1.68 16.98 23.06
CA LEU A 388 -1.97 18.41 22.89
C LEU A 388 -1.24 19.29 23.91
N PRO A 389 -1.23 18.99 25.23
CA PRO A 389 -0.38 19.70 26.17
C PRO A 389 1.10 19.73 25.77
N ALA A 390 1.65 18.59 25.32
CA ALA A 390 3.03 18.51 24.86
C ALA A 390 3.28 19.39 23.62
N LEU A 391 2.32 19.46 22.71
CA LEU A 391 2.39 20.33 21.54
C LEU A 391 2.27 21.81 21.88
N THR A 392 1.37 22.20 22.78
CA THR A 392 1.29 23.57 23.28
C THR A 392 2.61 23.98 23.93
N SER A 393 3.17 23.10 24.76
CA SER A 393 4.49 23.29 25.40
C SER A 393 5.60 23.45 24.34
N LEU A 394 5.62 22.60 23.31
CA LEU A 394 6.58 22.67 22.22
C LEU A 394 6.44 23.97 21.41
N ALA A 395 5.22 24.38 21.08
CA ALA A 395 4.92 25.60 20.33
C ALA A 395 5.36 26.85 21.12
N ALA A 396 5.03 26.91 22.41
CA ALA A 396 5.41 28.02 23.29
C ALA A 396 6.94 28.16 23.42
N ARG A 397 7.69 27.05 23.48
CA ARG A 397 9.16 27.09 23.62
C ARG A 397 9.89 27.31 22.30
N SER A 398 9.36 26.79 21.20
CA SER A 398 10.03 26.83 19.90
C SER A 398 9.63 28.03 19.06
N GLU A 399 8.49 28.67 19.35
CA GLU A 399 7.94 29.81 18.60
C GLU A 399 7.88 29.57 17.07
N PHE A 400 7.59 28.32 16.67
CA PHE A 400 7.58 27.96 15.25
C PHE A 400 6.33 28.51 14.53
N LEU A 401 6.47 28.78 13.23
CA LEU A 401 5.38 29.23 12.37
C LEU A 401 4.80 28.05 11.57
N LEU A 402 3.97 27.25 12.24
CA LEU A 402 3.41 26.04 11.66
C LEU A 402 2.48 26.36 10.48
N LYS A 403 2.67 25.66 9.36
CA LYS A 403 1.86 25.81 8.14
C LYS A 403 0.96 24.61 7.88
N SER A 404 1.42 23.42 8.27
CA SER A 404 0.69 22.17 8.09
C SER A 404 0.71 21.36 9.38
N LEU A 405 -0.46 20.90 9.79
CA LEU A 405 -0.66 20.04 10.95
C LEU A 405 -1.47 18.83 10.52
N HIS A 406 -0.94 17.65 10.78
CA HIS A 406 -1.60 16.38 10.53
C HIS A 406 -1.62 15.56 11.82
N ILE A 407 -2.79 15.37 12.41
CA ILE A 407 -2.97 14.56 13.61
C ILE A 407 -3.76 13.30 13.23
N ARG A 408 -3.21 12.12 13.54
CA ARG A 408 -3.82 10.79 13.34
C ARG A 408 -3.97 10.11 14.69
N MET A 409 -5.17 9.69 15.01
CA MET A 409 -5.50 9.12 16.32
C MET A 409 -6.34 7.87 16.11
N TRP A 410 -5.77 6.73 16.48
CA TRP A 410 -6.43 5.43 16.31
C TRP A 410 -6.77 4.83 17.67
N THR A 411 -8.05 4.54 17.88
CA THR A 411 -8.52 3.76 19.02
C THR A 411 -8.79 2.33 18.57
N ALA A 412 -7.98 1.39 19.04
CA ALA A 412 -8.08 -0.02 18.67
C ALA A 412 -9.44 -0.66 19.01
N ASN A 413 -10.06 -0.29 20.13
CA ASN A 413 -11.39 -0.78 20.48
C ASN A 413 -12.30 0.37 20.91
N HIS A 414 -13.53 0.34 20.41
CA HIS A 414 -14.64 1.30 20.63
C HIS A 414 -15.12 1.46 22.09
N ILE A 415 -14.33 1.03 23.09
CA ILE A 415 -14.84 0.70 24.43
C ILE A 415 -14.61 1.82 25.47
N SER A 416 -13.93 2.92 25.17
CA SER A 416 -13.86 4.05 26.12
C SER A 416 -13.90 5.40 25.41
N SER A 417 -14.92 6.20 25.78
CA SER A 417 -15.11 7.59 25.38
C SER A 417 -14.11 8.49 26.10
N VAL A 418 -12.82 8.41 25.74
CA VAL A 418 -11.87 9.43 26.16
C VAL A 418 -12.25 10.72 25.44
N VAL A 419 -13.07 11.53 26.10
CA VAL A 419 -13.48 12.84 25.59
C VAL A 419 -12.28 13.76 25.74
N PHE A 420 -11.69 14.18 24.63
CA PHE A 420 -10.74 15.27 24.68
C PHE A 420 -11.45 16.55 25.11
N PRO A 421 -10.87 17.31 26.04
CA PRO A 421 -11.31 18.67 26.27
C PRO A 421 -11.09 19.47 24.99
N MET A 422 -12.20 19.87 24.33
CA MET A 422 -12.14 20.67 23.11
C MET A 422 -11.40 21.99 23.35
N ASP A 423 -11.49 22.52 24.57
CA ASP A 423 -10.76 23.72 25.01
C ASP A 423 -9.24 23.58 24.84
N THR A 424 -8.67 22.38 25.02
CA THR A 424 -7.24 22.13 24.81
C THR A 424 -6.88 22.17 23.33
N VAL A 425 -7.72 21.58 22.47
CA VAL A 425 -7.54 21.61 21.01
C VAL A 425 -7.60 23.06 20.51
N VAL A 426 -8.65 23.79 20.91
CA VAL A 426 -8.86 25.19 20.52
C VAL A 426 -7.75 26.08 21.08
N GLY A 427 -7.31 25.83 22.31
CA GLY A 427 -6.17 26.51 22.93
C GLY A 427 -4.90 26.37 22.09
N PHE A 428 -4.53 25.13 21.75
CA PHE A 428 -3.37 24.88 20.89
C PHE A 428 -3.50 25.55 19.50
N LEU A 429 -4.65 25.41 18.83
CA LEU A 429 -4.85 26.01 17.50
C LEU A 429 -4.77 27.54 17.52
N ARG A 430 -5.15 28.17 18.63
CA ARG A 430 -5.00 29.62 18.84
C ARG A 430 -3.54 30.06 18.89
N ASP A 431 -2.66 29.21 19.40
CA ASP A 431 -1.22 29.46 19.50
C ASP A 431 -0.49 29.27 18.16
N VAL A 432 -1.14 28.70 17.13
CA VAL A 432 -0.58 28.49 15.78
C VAL A 432 -1.40 29.17 14.67
N PRO A 433 -1.59 30.50 14.70
CA PRO A 433 -2.45 31.22 13.74
C PRO A 433 -1.96 31.20 12.29
N THR A 434 -0.70 30.80 12.04
CA THR A 434 -0.12 30.66 10.70
C THR A 434 -0.56 29.39 9.97
N LEU A 435 -1.33 28.51 10.63
CA LEU A 435 -1.73 27.23 10.07
C LEU A 435 -2.58 27.41 8.82
N SER A 436 -2.14 26.80 7.71
CA SER A 436 -2.80 26.85 6.41
C SER A 436 -3.42 25.53 5.98
N SER A 437 -2.91 24.41 6.51
CA SER A 437 -3.40 23.06 6.25
C SER A 437 -3.62 22.33 7.56
N LEU A 438 -4.83 21.80 7.75
CA LEU A 438 -5.22 21.01 8.92
C LEU A 438 -5.77 19.67 8.46
N HIS A 439 -5.06 18.59 8.75
CA HIS A 439 -5.57 17.23 8.64
C HIS A 439 -5.78 16.66 10.03
N TRP A 440 -6.99 16.21 10.32
CA TRP A 440 -7.34 15.60 11.59
C TRP A 440 -8.09 14.30 11.34
N SER A 441 -7.46 13.19 11.70
CA SER A 441 -8.07 11.87 11.70
C SER A 441 -8.13 11.42 13.14
N SER A 442 -9.33 11.30 13.70
CA SER A 442 -9.50 10.82 15.07
C SER A 442 -10.77 10.02 15.23
N SER A 443 -10.58 8.90 15.91
CA SER A 443 -11.64 8.09 16.49
C SER A 443 -12.05 8.66 17.85
N GLY A 444 -13.37 8.82 18.07
CA GLY A 444 -13.93 9.23 19.37
C GLY A 444 -13.96 10.72 19.69
N LEU A 445 -13.39 11.59 18.85
CA LEU A 445 -13.48 13.05 19.01
C LEU A 445 -14.80 13.60 18.47
N LYS A 446 -15.51 14.39 19.29
CA LYS A 446 -16.65 15.20 18.82
C LYS A 446 -16.14 16.37 17.97
N LEU A 447 -15.88 16.11 16.69
CA LEU A 447 -15.36 17.12 15.76
C LEU A 447 -16.31 18.30 15.55
N SER A 448 -17.58 18.21 15.94
CA SER A 448 -18.53 19.33 15.86
C SER A 448 -18.04 20.55 16.62
N GLY A 449 -17.52 20.38 17.85
CA GLY A 449 -16.98 21.50 18.63
C GLY A 449 -15.75 22.14 17.99
N LEU A 450 -14.91 21.35 17.30
CA LEU A 450 -13.76 21.87 16.54
C LEU A 450 -14.25 22.68 15.34
N VAL A 451 -15.21 22.14 14.59
CA VAL A 451 -15.78 22.80 13.41
C VAL A 451 -16.51 24.09 13.78
N GLU A 452 -17.26 24.10 14.89
CA GLU A 452 -17.86 25.29 15.46
C GLU A 452 -16.79 26.33 15.81
N ALA A 453 -15.70 25.94 16.48
CA ALA A 453 -14.59 26.85 16.79
C ALA A 453 -13.84 27.37 15.55
N LEU A 454 -13.86 26.64 14.44
CA LEU A 454 -13.28 27.05 13.15
C LEU A 454 -14.23 27.91 12.30
N THR A 455 -15.51 27.97 12.67
CA THR A 455 -16.54 28.77 12.01
C THR A 455 -16.26 30.25 12.24
N TYR A 456 -16.21 31.01 11.15
CA TYR A 456 -15.95 32.44 11.23
C TYR A 456 -17.19 33.20 11.70
N VAL A 457 -17.06 33.97 12.77
CA VAL A 457 -18.07 34.91 13.25
C VAL A 457 -17.49 36.31 13.10
N ALA A 458 -18.16 37.20 12.37
CA ALA A 458 -17.62 38.52 12.00
C ALA A 458 -17.20 39.40 13.19
N ALA A 459 -17.72 39.13 14.39
CA ALA A 459 -17.38 39.85 15.62
C ALA A 459 -16.07 39.38 16.26
N ASP A 460 -15.59 38.18 15.93
CA ASP A 460 -14.46 37.52 16.58
C ASP A 460 -13.26 37.36 15.64
N HIS A 461 -12.06 37.30 16.22
CA HIS A 461 -10.87 36.90 15.48
C HIS A 461 -10.98 35.43 15.09
N PRO A 462 -10.90 35.07 13.79
CA PRO A 462 -10.97 33.68 13.37
C PRO A 462 -9.84 32.88 14.04
N LEU A 463 -10.16 31.70 14.57
CA LEU A 463 -9.18 30.83 15.25
C LEU A 463 -7.96 30.55 14.36
N LEU A 464 -8.22 30.21 13.10
CA LEU A 464 -7.21 29.97 12.07
C LEU A 464 -7.46 30.88 10.86
N PRO A 465 -6.92 32.11 10.84
CA PRO A 465 -7.16 33.07 9.76
C PRO A 465 -6.59 32.58 8.43
N ASN A 466 -5.54 31.78 8.42
CA ASN A 466 -4.84 31.35 7.19
C ASN A 466 -5.24 29.97 6.69
N LEU A 467 -6.24 29.31 7.30
CA LEU A 467 -6.64 27.96 6.93
C LEU A 467 -7.25 27.94 5.53
N VAL A 468 -6.61 27.18 4.64
CA VAL A 468 -6.98 27.02 3.22
C VAL A 468 -7.35 25.57 2.91
N ASP A 469 -6.70 24.61 3.58
CA ASP A 469 -6.90 23.19 3.36
C ASP A 469 -7.33 22.51 4.65
N ILE A 470 -8.46 21.78 4.63
CA ILE A 470 -8.97 21.04 5.79
C ILE A 470 -9.35 19.61 5.41
N SER A 471 -8.85 18.62 6.14
CA SER A 471 -9.25 17.22 5.98
C SER A 471 -9.65 16.66 7.33
N LEU A 472 -10.89 16.21 7.46
CA LEU A 472 -11.40 15.61 8.69
C LEU A 472 -11.83 14.16 8.42
N GLU A 473 -11.28 13.24 9.19
CA GLU A 473 -11.72 11.84 9.25
C GLU A 473 -12.29 11.54 10.64
N PHE A 474 -13.50 10.97 10.67
CA PHE A 474 -14.29 10.82 11.89
C PHE A 474 -15.10 9.52 11.92
N ASP A 475 -15.24 8.96 13.12
CA ASP A 475 -16.11 7.82 13.39
C ASP A 475 -17.52 8.33 13.77
N GLY A 476 -18.53 8.02 12.95
CA GLY A 476 -19.94 8.22 13.32
C GLY A 476 -20.61 9.51 12.84
N TYR A 477 -21.84 9.75 13.29
CA TYR A 477 -22.73 10.80 12.77
C TYR A 477 -23.12 11.80 13.87
N ASP A 478 -22.18 12.61 14.34
CA ASP A 478 -22.38 13.55 15.45
C ASP A 478 -22.93 14.93 15.01
N GLY A 479 -23.69 15.00 13.91
CA GLY A 479 -24.15 16.28 13.36
C GLY A 479 -23.01 17.16 12.82
N LEU A 480 -21.85 16.55 12.53
CA LEU A 480 -20.67 17.24 11.99
C LEU A 480 -20.95 17.91 10.64
N LEU A 481 -21.75 17.26 9.79
CA LEU A 481 -22.04 17.72 8.44
C LEU A 481 -22.71 19.10 8.40
N PRO A 482 -23.82 19.35 9.12
CA PRO A 482 -24.41 20.69 9.25
C PRO A 482 -23.41 21.75 9.73
N ALA A 483 -22.71 21.48 10.83
CA ALA A 483 -21.71 22.41 11.38
C ALA A 483 -20.60 22.70 10.37
N PHE A 484 -20.16 21.68 9.62
CA PHE A 484 -19.12 21.83 8.60
C PHE A 484 -19.60 22.67 7.42
N ALA A 485 -20.83 22.45 6.95
CA ALA A 485 -21.43 23.28 5.90
C ALA A 485 -21.52 24.76 6.34
N ASP A 486 -21.87 25.02 7.59
CA ASP A 486 -21.89 26.37 8.15
C ASP A 486 -20.49 26.98 8.24
N MET A 487 -19.50 26.21 8.70
CA MET A 487 -18.10 26.61 8.73
C MET A 487 -17.57 26.99 7.33
N VAL A 488 -17.77 26.15 6.32
CA VAL A 488 -17.35 26.44 4.94
C VAL A 488 -18.07 27.68 4.40
N THR A 489 -19.37 27.82 4.67
CA THR A 489 -20.15 28.99 4.24
C THR A 489 -19.62 30.27 4.88
N SER A 490 -19.29 30.24 6.18
CA SER A 490 -18.81 31.40 6.93
C SER A 490 -17.46 31.94 6.43
N ARG A 491 -16.59 31.06 5.91
CA ARG A 491 -15.25 31.41 5.40
C ARG A 491 -15.25 31.83 3.92
N ARG A 492 -16.40 31.73 3.25
CA ARG A 492 -16.53 32.21 1.88
C ARG A 492 -16.54 33.73 1.92
N ALA A 493 -15.59 34.36 1.22
CA ALA A 493 -15.55 35.82 1.13
C ALA A 493 -16.90 36.34 0.59
N SER A 494 -17.61 37.13 1.38
CA SER A 494 -18.71 37.93 0.86
C SER A 494 -18.11 39.06 0.03
N ASN A 495 -18.62 39.28 -1.19
CA ASN A 495 -18.23 40.43 -2.02
C ASN A 495 -18.39 41.79 -1.33
N THR A 496 -19.11 41.85 -0.21
CA THR A 496 -19.43 43.10 0.49
C THR A 496 -18.45 43.46 1.60
N GLN A 497 -17.65 42.52 2.15
CA GLN A 497 -16.70 42.80 3.23
C GLN A 497 -15.45 41.92 3.11
N PRO A 498 -14.23 42.50 3.18
CA PRO A 498 -13.00 41.71 3.20
C PRO A 498 -12.96 40.88 4.49
N SER A 499 -13.17 39.57 4.34
CA SER A 499 -13.01 38.62 5.44
C SER A 499 -11.56 38.62 5.92
N THR A 500 -11.36 38.68 7.25
CA THR A 500 -10.05 38.48 7.86
C THR A 500 -9.61 37.01 7.84
N ALA A 501 -10.54 36.09 7.56
CA ALA A 501 -10.27 34.67 7.36
C ALA A 501 -10.09 34.36 5.87
N ALA A 502 -9.05 33.60 5.54
CA ALA A 502 -8.81 33.03 4.23
C ALA A 502 -9.96 32.09 3.84
N SER A 503 -10.32 32.13 2.55
CA SER A 503 -11.28 31.19 1.99
C SER A 503 -10.65 29.81 1.80
N LEU A 504 -11.39 28.78 2.21
CA LEU A 504 -11.01 27.39 1.98
C LEU A 504 -10.91 27.11 0.48
N ARG A 505 -9.86 26.41 0.06
CA ARG A 505 -9.64 25.95 -1.32
C ARG A 505 -9.84 24.46 -1.45
N HIS A 506 -9.38 23.70 -0.47
CA HIS A 506 -9.55 22.25 -0.44
C HIS A 506 -10.23 21.83 0.85
N PHE A 507 -11.22 20.94 0.72
CA PHE A 507 -11.69 20.19 1.87
C PHE A 507 -11.88 18.71 1.57
N HIS A 508 -11.67 17.89 2.58
CA HIS A 508 -11.90 16.46 2.51
C HIS A 508 -12.63 16.03 3.78
N LEU A 509 -13.80 15.43 3.63
CA LEU A 509 -14.52 14.80 4.73
C LEU A 509 -14.62 13.31 4.45
N LYS A 510 -14.12 12.51 5.38
CA LYS A 510 -14.15 11.06 5.29
C LYS A 510 -14.81 10.50 6.54
N ALA A 511 -15.92 9.79 6.36
CA ALA A 511 -16.47 9.00 7.46
C ALA A 511 -15.65 7.70 7.55
N ALA A 512 -14.97 7.49 8.67
CA ALA A 512 -14.28 6.24 8.92
C ALA A 512 -15.32 5.12 9.10
N VAL A 513 -15.09 4.01 8.41
CA VAL A 513 -15.93 2.81 8.55
C VAL A 513 -15.53 2.18 9.88
N PRO A 514 -16.46 1.99 10.84
CA PRO A 514 -16.12 1.27 12.05
C PRO A 514 -15.64 -0.13 11.64
N TYR A 515 -14.38 -0.46 11.95
CA TYR A 515 -13.86 -1.80 11.79
C TYR A 515 -14.68 -2.71 12.72
N ALA A 516 -15.67 -3.40 12.19
CA ALA A 516 -16.37 -4.46 12.90
C ALA A 516 -15.41 -5.66 13.03
N THR A 517 -14.41 -5.56 13.90
CA THR A 517 -13.63 -6.70 14.36
C THR A 517 -14.52 -7.52 15.29
N HIS A 518 -15.31 -8.42 14.71
CA HIS A 518 -15.83 -9.56 15.45
C HIS A 518 -14.66 -10.50 15.78
N SER A 519 -13.81 -10.09 16.71
CA SER A 519 -12.86 -10.99 17.36
C SER A 519 -13.64 -11.90 18.32
N VAL A 520 -14.01 -13.08 17.84
CA VAL A 520 -14.45 -14.19 18.69
C VAL A 520 -13.20 -14.89 19.21
N SER A 521 -12.53 -14.29 20.18
CA SER A 521 -11.47 -14.97 20.93
C SER A 521 -11.47 -14.52 22.38
N ASP A 522 -12.58 -14.82 23.06
CA ASP A 522 -12.57 -15.11 24.51
C ASP A 522 -13.88 -15.81 24.91
N ALA A 523 -13.93 -17.12 24.66
CA ALA A 523 -14.85 -18.02 25.34
C ALA A 523 -14.01 -19.13 25.97
N GLY A 524 -13.75 -18.95 27.27
CA GLY A 524 -12.88 -19.79 28.07
C GLY A 524 -13.26 -21.27 28.07
N ARG A 525 -12.22 -22.09 28.30
CA ARG A 525 -12.32 -23.51 28.64
C ARG A 525 -13.28 -23.69 29.83
N GLY A 526 -14.48 -24.17 29.55
CA GLY A 526 -15.43 -24.63 30.55
C GLY A 526 -16.26 -25.78 29.99
N ARG A 527 -15.94 -27.02 30.38
CA ARG A 527 -16.79 -28.18 30.09
C ARG A 527 -18.10 -28.02 30.85
N GLY A 528 -19.15 -27.59 30.14
CA GLY A 528 -20.52 -27.58 30.65
C GLY A 528 -21.50 -27.48 29.48
N ARG A 529 -22.27 -28.55 29.25
CA ARG A 529 -23.35 -28.55 28.27
C ARG A 529 -24.43 -27.54 28.71
N GLY A 530 -24.44 -26.37 28.09
CA GLY A 530 -25.55 -25.42 28.12
C GLY A 530 -25.75 -24.88 26.71
N ARG A 531 -26.92 -25.14 26.11
CA ARG A 531 -27.33 -24.52 24.83
C ARG A 531 -27.46 -23.01 25.03
N ILE A 532 -26.62 -22.22 24.37
CA ILE A 532 -26.82 -20.78 24.21
C ILE A 532 -27.41 -20.57 22.81
N PHE A 533 -28.61 -19.97 22.76
CA PHE A 533 -29.22 -19.47 21.54
C PHE A 533 -28.41 -18.26 21.03
N THR A 534 -27.95 -18.30 19.79
CA THR A 534 -27.48 -17.11 19.08
C THR A 534 -28.71 -16.28 18.69
N GLY A 535 -29.00 -15.25 19.48
CA GLY A 535 -30.04 -14.27 19.16
C GLY A 535 -29.63 -13.43 17.96
N ASN A 536 -30.29 -13.62 16.83
CA ASN A 536 -30.06 -12.95 15.54
C ASN A 536 -30.65 -11.50 15.50
N ASN A 537 -30.50 -10.73 16.59
CA ASN A 537 -31.24 -9.48 16.81
C ASN A 537 -30.38 -8.25 17.18
N SER A 538 -29.16 -8.12 16.66
CA SER A 538 -28.45 -6.84 16.68
C SER A 538 -28.89 -5.97 15.50
N ARG A 539 -30.12 -5.43 15.55
CA ARG A 539 -30.43 -4.21 14.78
C ARG A 539 -29.43 -3.15 15.26
N GLY A 540 -28.47 -2.80 14.40
CA GLY A 540 -27.58 -1.66 14.66
C GLY A 540 -28.41 -0.42 15.01
N PRO A 541 -27.88 0.52 15.80
CA PRO A 541 -28.64 1.68 16.26
C PRO A 541 -29.29 2.40 15.07
N THR A 542 -30.62 2.48 15.05
CA THR A 542 -31.36 3.25 14.06
C THR A 542 -31.02 4.72 14.27
N VAL A 543 -30.34 5.33 13.29
CA VAL A 543 -30.06 6.76 13.30
C VAL A 543 -31.40 7.52 13.37
N PRO A 544 -31.59 8.43 14.34
CA PRO A 544 -32.80 9.24 14.42
C PRO A 544 -33.11 9.93 13.09
N HIS A 545 -34.37 9.89 12.64
CA HIS A 545 -34.80 10.47 11.36
C HIS A 545 -34.39 11.95 11.20
N GLN A 546 -34.42 12.72 12.29
CA GLN A 546 -33.99 14.12 12.30
C GLN A 546 -32.51 14.32 11.92
N ILE A 547 -31.62 13.42 12.38
CA ILE A 547 -30.19 13.48 12.04
C ILE A 547 -29.98 13.14 10.56
N LYS A 548 -30.78 12.21 10.02
CA LYS A 548 -30.76 11.86 8.60
C LYS A 548 -31.13 13.07 7.72
N THR A 549 -32.26 13.72 8.01
CA THR A 549 -32.71 14.89 7.23
C THR A 549 -31.71 16.04 7.28
N ALA A 550 -31.18 16.36 8.46
CA ALA A 550 -30.18 17.43 8.60
C ALA A 550 -28.89 17.14 7.81
N ASN A 551 -28.46 15.88 7.75
CA ASN A 551 -27.28 15.49 6.97
C ASN A 551 -27.54 15.56 5.45
N GLU A 552 -28.72 15.15 4.98
CA GLU A 552 -29.12 15.26 3.56
C GLU A 552 -29.15 16.73 3.12
N GLU A 553 -29.72 17.61 3.95
CA GLU A 553 -29.73 19.06 3.69
C GLU A 553 -28.31 19.65 3.68
N ALA A 554 -27.46 19.27 4.64
CA ALA A 554 -26.06 19.71 4.68
C ALA A 554 -25.25 19.23 3.48
N PHE A 555 -25.47 18.00 3.03
CA PHE A 555 -24.82 17.44 1.85
C PHE A 555 -25.23 18.21 0.58
N ALA A 556 -26.53 18.44 0.39
CA ALA A 556 -27.04 19.23 -0.74
C ALA A 556 -26.48 20.68 -0.73
N ARG A 557 -26.30 21.28 0.46
CA ARG A 557 -25.63 22.59 0.61
C ARG A 557 -24.17 22.53 0.17
N LEU A 558 -23.41 21.51 0.58
CA LEU A 558 -22.00 21.35 0.21
C LEU A 558 -21.83 21.10 -1.30
N GLU A 559 -22.66 20.26 -1.90
CA GLU A 559 -22.67 20.05 -3.36
C GLU A 559 -22.99 21.34 -4.12
N LYS A 560 -23.97 22.10 -3.62
CA LYS A 560 -24.27 23.43 -4.19
C LYS A 560 -23.08 24.37 -4.07
N LEU A 561 -22.33 24.34 -2.97
CA LEU A 561 -21.12 25.16 -2.82
C LEU A 561 -20.01 24.74 -3.80
N LEU A 562 -19.84 23.45 -4.06
CA LEU A 562 -18.87 22.92 -5.04
C LEU A 562 -19.22 23.24 -6.49
N THR A 563 -20.50 23.37 -6.81
CA THR A 563 -20.98 23.67 -8.18
C THR A 563 -20.96 25.16 -8.52
N ILE A 564 -20.92 26.06 -7.53
CA ILE A 564 -20.78 27.50 -7.78
C ILE A 564 -19.35 27.76 -8.25
N ALA A 565 -19.17 27.80 -9.58
CA ALA A 565 -17.94 28.19 -10.25
C ALA A 565 -17.62 29.66 -9.97
N ASP A 566 -16.96 29.92 -8.85
CA ASP A 566 -16.31 31.20 -8.63
C ASP A 566 -15.08 31.26 -9.54
N THR A 567 -15.04 32.22 -10.46
CA THR A 567 -14.05 32.22 -11.56
C THR A 567 -12.62 32.44 -11.09
N ASN A 568 -12.42 32.92 -9.86
CA ASN A 568 -11.11 33.34 -9.37
C ASN A 568 -10.42 32.32 -8.44
N THR A 569 -11.18 31.51 -7.71
CA THR A 569 -10.63 30.44 -6.84
C THR A 569 -11.69 29.33 -6.65
N PRO A 570 -11.70 28.29 -7.49
CA PRO A 570 -12.68 27.21 -7.36
C PRO A 570 -12.43 26.43 -6.07
N LEU A 571 -13.49 26.27 -5.26
CA LEU A 571 -13.50 25.36 -4.12
C LEU A 571 -13.47 23.92 -4.65
N ARG A 572 -12.49 23.14 -4.20
CA ARG A 572 -12.38 21.71 -4.51
C ARG A 572 -12.65 20.92 -3.24
N GLY A 573 -13.53 19.95 -3.33
CA GLY A 573 -13.84 19.10 -2.18
C GLY A 573 -14.17 17.69 -2.60
N SER A 574 -13.91 16.75 -1.69
CA SER A 574 -14.34 15.37 -1.81
C SER A 574 -15.05 14.95 -0.53
N LEU A 575 -16.15 14.24 -0.70
CA LEU A 575 -16.98 13.68 0.35
C LEU A 575 -16.94 12.16 0.16
N ASP A 576 -16.21 11.45 1.01
CA ASP A 576 -16.11 9.98 0.95
C ASP A 576 -17.00 9.35 2.03
N PHE A 577 -18.16 8.87 1.59
CA PHE A 577 -19.14 8.16 2.42
C PHE A 577 -19.34 6.76 1.86
N GLN A 578 -18.46 5.82 2.21
CA GLN A 578 -18.45 4.45 1.64
C GLN A 578 -19.71 3.60 1.94
N HIS A 579 -20.71 4.10 2.70
CA HIS A 579 -21.86 3.31 3.17
C HIS A 579 -23.25 3.95 2.97
N PHE A 580 -23.38 5.10 2.30
CA PHE A 580 -24.70 5.71 2.13
C PHE A 580 -25.62 4.87 1.21
N ASP A 581 -25.06 4.18 0.21
CA ASP A 581 -25.85 3.48 -0.82
C ASP A 581 -26.13 1.99 -0.54
N GLN A 582 -25.26 1.26 0.17
CA GLN A 582 -25.40 -0.21 0.27
C GLN A 582 -26.55 -0.70 1.16
N LYS A 583 -27.01 0.11 2.13
CA LYS A 583 -28.17 -0.25 2.98
C LYS A 583 -29.52 0.13 2.36
N LEU A 584 -29.55 0.95 1.31
CA LEU A 584 -30.79 1.36 0.66
C LEU A 584 -31.35 0.25 -0.25
N VAL A 585 -30.49 -0.61 -0.81
CA VAL A 585 -30.90 -1.69 -1.73
C VAL A 585 -31.34 -2.97 -1.00
N LEU A 586 -30.89 -3.20 0.24
CA LEU A 586 -31.17 -4.44 0.98
C LEU A 586 -32.37 -4.35 1.94
N ALA A 587 -33.00 -3.18 2.07
CA ALA A 587 -34.17 -3.01 2.95
C ALA A 587 -35.53 -3.15 2.23
N GLU A 588 -35.55 -3.32 0.91
CA GLU A 588 -36.78 -3.38 0.10
C GLU A 588 -37.06 -4.72 -0.60
N GLN A 589 -36.51 -5.86 -0.11
CA GLN A 589 -36.93 -7.19 -0.63
C GLN A 589 -37.40 -8.16 0.48
N GLU A 590 -38.54 -8.79 0.20
CA GLU A 590 -39.36 -9.64 1.09
C GLU A 590 -38.64 -10.88 1.69
N PRO A 591 -39.07 -11.40 2.86
CA PRO A 591 -38.33 -12.38 3.66
C PRO A 591 -38.72 -13.85 3.39
N ALA A 592 -38.84 -14.29 2.14
CA ALA A 592 -39.45 -15.60 1.82
C ALA A 592 -38.59 -16.57 1.00
N VAL A 593 -37.28 -16.72 1.26
CA VAL A 593 -36.52 -17.90 0.77
C VAL A 593 -35.33 -18.20 1.70
N GLN A 594 -35.54 -18.93 2.79
CA GLN A 594 -34.43 -19.53 3.55
C GLN A 594 -34.89 -20.83 4.25
N GLU A 595 -35.17 -21.87 3.47
CA GLU A 595 -35.45 -23.21 4.04
C GLU A 595 -34.90 -24.42 3.26
N ASN A 596 -34.07 -24.25 2.21
CA ASN A 596 -33.71 -25.38 1.34
C ASN A 596 -32.21 -25.68 1.11
N PHE A 597 -31.32 -25.39 2.06
CA PHE A 597 -29.89 -25.72 1.89
C PHE A 597 -29.21 -26.41 3.09
N ILE A 598 -29.93 -27.26 3.81
CA ILE A 598 -29.33 -28.23 4.74
C ILE A 598 -29.93 -29.61 4.48
N GLN A 599 -29.43 -30.30 3.46
CA GLN A 599 -29.52 -31.77 3.31
C GLN A 599 -28.66 -32.16 2.10
N LEU A 600 -27.35 -32.39 2.31
CA LEU A 600 -26.46 -33.25 1.49
C LEU A 600 -25.02 -33.13 2.00
N ALA A 601 -24.73 -33.69 3.19
CA ALA A 601 -23.37 -34.04 3.62
C ALA A 601 -23.42 -34.94 4.87
N GLN A 602 -23.94 -36.16 4.71
CA GLN A 602 -23.75 -37.24 5.67
C GLN A 602 -23.70 -38.55 4.89
N VAL A 603 -22.53 -38.97 4.41
CA VAL A 603 -22.17 -40.37 4.17
C VAL A 603 -20.63 -40.46 4.17
N ASP A 604 -20.13 -41.45 4.91
CA ASP A 604 -18.77 -42.00 5.00
C ASP A 604 -17.73 -41.31 5.90
N GLY A 605 -17.73 -41.80 7.14
CA GLY A 605 -16.58 -41.78 8.03
C GLY A 605 -15.73 -43.06 7.94
N GLU A 606 -14.67 -43.04 8.73
CA GLU A 606 -13.74 -44.12 9.09
C GLU A 606 -12.51 -44.32 8.18
N ASN A 607 -11.42 -43.65 8.54
CA ASN A 607 -10.17 -44.28 9.00
C ASN A 607 -9.11 -43.21 9.23
N PHE A 608 -8.72 -42.92 10.47
CA PHE A 608 -7.39 -42.38 10.75
C PHE A 608 -6.86 -42.83 12.11
N LEU A 609 -5.72 -43.50 12.04
CA LEU A 609 -4.80 -43.80 13.13
C LEU A 609 -4.18 -42.52 13.70
N HIS A 610 -3.97 -42.52 15.01
CA HIS A 610 -3.15 -41.57 15.73
C HIS A 610 -1.70 -41.54 15.19
N CYS A 611 -1.21 -40.34 14.88
CA CYS A 611 0.19 -39.95 15.09
C CYS A 611 0.25 -38.51 15.58
N ASN A 612 1.01 -38.30 16.65
CA ASN A 612 1.45 -37.01 17.17
C ASN A 612 2.62 -36.47 16.33
N ASP A 613 2.88 -35.18 16.57
CA ASP A 613 4.09 -34.41 16.33
C ASP A 613 4.25 -33.66 15.00
N GLU A 614 4.50 -32.36 15.19
CA GLU A 614 5.29 -31.41 14.41
C GLU A 614 5.28 -31.57 12.89
N LEU A 615 4.71 -30.58 12.18
CA LEU A 615 5.28 -30.09 10.92
C LEU A 615 4.69 -28.72 10.57
N ALA A 616 5.60 -27.76 10.42
CA ALA A 616 5.37 -26.42 9.93
C ALA A 616 4.75 -26.43 8.53
N TRP A 617 3.85 -25.48 8.28
CA TRP A 617 3.23 -25.26 6.99
C TRP A 617 4.25 -24.65 6.03
N HIS A 618 4.83 -25.47 5.14
CA HIS A 618 5.61 -24.99 4.00
C HIS A 618 4.67 -24.54 2.87
N TRP A 619 4.78 -23.27 2.47
CA TRP A 619 4.39 -22.84 1.14
C TRP A 619 5.40 -23.42 0.15
N VAL A 620 4.93 -24.25 -0.78
CA VAL A 620 5.77 -24.85 -1.83
C VAL A 620 5.92 -23.84 -2.96
N ASP A 621 7.16 -23.37 -3.15
CA ASP A 621 7.56 -22.49 -4.24
C ASP A 621 7.79 -23.31 -5.53
N TRP A 622 7.02 -22.98 -6.58
CA TRP A 622 6.96 -23.72 -7.85
C TRP A 622 8.21 -23.67 -8.75
N PRO A 623 9.10 -22.65 -8.71
CA PRO A 623 10.33 -22.62 -9.53
C PRO A 623 11.37 -23.67 -9.11
N THR A 624 11.39 -24.06 -7.84
CA THR A 624 12.35 -25.04 -7.29
C THR A 624 12.00 -26.47 -7.72
N LEU A 625 10.70 -26.75 -7.89
CA LEU A 625 10.20 -28.03 -8.40
C LEU A 625 10.55 -28.24 -9.88
N TYR A 626 10.56 -27.16 -10.68
CA TYR A 626 10.92 -27.22 -12.11
C TYR A 626 12.42 -27.51 -12.33
N SER A 627 13.27 -27.03 -11.43
CA SER A 627 14.72 -27.24 -11.49
C SER A 627 15.13 -28.65 -11.05
N ARG A 628 14.42 -29.26 -10.09
CA ARG A 628 14.60 -30.67 -9.71
C ARG A 628 14.02 -31.65 -10.74
N GLN A 629 12.87 -31.36 -11.34
CA GLN A 629 12.30 -32.22 -12.39
C GLN A 629 13.20 -32.39 -13.61
N LYS A 630 14.00 -31.37 -13.96
CA LYS A 630 14.94 -31.44 -15.09
C LYS A 630 16.22 -32.24 -14.76
N ALA A 631 16.58 -32.36 -13.48
CA ALA A 631 17.75 -33.11 -13.05
C ALA A 631 17.47 -34.61 -12.89
N GLU A 632 16.22 -35.01 -12.63
CA GLU A 632 15.87 -36.40 -12.31
C GLU A 632 15.33 -37.22 -13.50
N GLY A 633 15.20 -36.64 -14.70
CA GLY A 633 14.92 -37.41 -15.92
C GLY A 633 13.64 -38.24 -15.89
N LEU A 634 12.64 -37.84 -15.10
CA LEU A 634 11.37 -38.54 -15.00
C LEU A 634 10.38 -38.00 -16.05
N HIS A 635 10.07 -38.86 -17.03
CA HIS A 635 9.00 -38.63 -17.99
C HIS A 635 7.66 -39.09 -17.40
N LEU A 636 6.65 -38.20 -17.46
CA LEU A 636 5.23 -38.57 -17.45
C LEU A 636 4.66 -38.37 -18.87
#